data_AF-A0AAD2KSR7-F1
#
_entry.id   AF-A0AAD2KSR7-F1
#
_cell.length_a   1.000
_cell.length_b   1.000
_cell.length_c   1.000
_cell.angle_alpha   90.00
_cell.angle_beta   90.00
_cell.angle_gamma   90.00
#
_symmetry.space_group_name_H-M   'P 1'
#
loop_
_entity.id
_entity.type
_entity.pdbx_description
1 polymer ?
#
loop_
_entity_poly.entity_id
_entity_poly.type
_entity_poly.pdbx_seq_one_letter_code
_entity_poly.pdbx_strand_id
1 'polypeptide(L)'
;MTTLYSIQEKYQQLLNLAEQLDPEALKDTLESIEDELETKAENVAFVIKELEGQSLILDVEIKRLSERENTINNNVKRLKQSLHDAMLVANKQKIKTNLFTLDIRKNPHSVLVEDERKLINYLVEQPKKLDKAKLKDDLKKGIDVPGAVLVQTERLQIK
;
A
#
# COMPACT_ATOMS: atom_id res chain seq x y z
N MET A 1 20.73 -34.48 22.86
CA MET A 1 20.98 -33.22 23.60
C MET A 1 21.12 -32.11 22.56
N THR A 2 20.00 -31.61 22.07
CA THR A 2 19.95 -30.37 21.28
C THR A 2 20.31 -29.22 22.22
N THR A 3 21.37 -28.49 21.91
CA THR A 3 21.82 -27.35 22.72
C THR A 3 20.98 -26.12 22.38
N LEU A 4 20.74 -25.25 23.35
CA LEU A 4 20.00 -23.99 23.16
C LEU A 4 20.53 -23.16 21.96
N TYR A 5 21.84 -23.22 21.71
CA TYR A 5 22.47 -22.60 20.54
C TYR A 5 21.97 -23.16 19.20
N SER A 6 21.79 -24.48 19.09
CA SER A 6 21.29 -25.12 17.86
C SER A 6 19.84 -24.78 17.54
N ILE A 7 19.04 -24.50 18.58
CA ILE A 7 17.66 -24.05 18.47
C ILE A 7 17.67 -22.60 17.95
N GLN A 8 18.43 -21.72 18.60
CA GLN A 8 18.57 -20.32 18.20
C GLN A 8 19.05 -20.13 16.75
N GLU A 9 20.01 -20.95 16.30
CA GLU A 9 20.53 -20.90 14.93
C GLU A 9 19.48 -21.28 13.88
N LYS A 10 18.66 -22.31 14.13
CA LYS A 10 17.60 -22.74 13.20
C LYS A 10 16.50 -21.69 13.05
N TYR A 11 16.09 -21.04 14.13
CA TYR A 11 15.08 -19.97 14.06
C TYR A 11 15.65 -18.65 13.50
N GLN A 12 16.94 -18.37 13.66
CA GLN A 12 17.62 -17.29 12.95
C GLN A 12 17.71 -17.54 11.44
N GLN A 13 17.97 -18.79 11.02
CA GLN A 13 17.92 -19.18 9.61
C GLN A 13 16.52 -18.99 9.02
N LEU A 14 15.48 -19.35 9.79
CA LEU A 14 14.09 -19.16 9.40
C LEU A 14 13.73 -17.68 9.24
N LEU A 15 14.19 -16.81 10.15
CA LEU A 15 14.04 -15.35 10.03
C LEU A 15 14.74 -14.80 8.77
N ASN A 16 15.99 -15.20 8.52
CA ASN A 16 16.74 -14.76 7.34
C ASN A 16 16.09 -15.23 6.03
N LEU A 17 15.55 -16.46 5.98
CA LEU A 17 14.84 -16.99 4.82
C LEU A 17 13.49 -16.30 4.62
N ALA A 18 12.80 -15.93 5.71
CA ALA A 18 11.56 -15.16 5.65
C ALA A 18 11.77 -13.77 5.03
N GLU A 19 12.90 -13.12 5.29
CA GLU A 19 13.27 -11.85 4.65
C GLU A 19 13.57 -12.01 3.14
N GLN A 20 14.02 -13.19 2.70
CA GLN A 20 14.40 -13.48 1.31
C GLN A 20 13.26 -13.98 0.41
N LEU A 21 12.04 -14.10 0.96
CA LEU A 21 10.81 -14.40 0.21
C LEU A 21 10.78 -15.76 -0.53
N ASP A 22 11.54 -16.78 -0.08
CA ASP A 22 11.46 -18.14 -0.62
C ASP A 22 10.45 -18.99 0.19
N PRO A 23 9.19 -19.18 -0.29
CA PRO A 23 8.15 -19.84 0.49
C PRO A 23 8.37 -21.34 0.64
N GLU A 24 9.13 -21.97 -0.26
CA GLU A 24 9.39 -23.40 -0.25
C GLU A 24 10.55 -23.72 0.71
N ALA A 25 11.64 -22.95 0.66
CA ALA A 25 12.73 -23.10 1.64
C ALA A 25 12.29 -22.82 3.09
N LEU A 26 11.33 -21.91 3.28
CA LEU A 26 10.78 -21.59 4.60
C LEU A 26 9.98 -22.77 5.17
N LYS A 27 9.17 -23.44 4.34
CA LYS A 27 8.43 -24.66 4.72
C LYS A 27 9.37 -25.81 5.03
N ASP A 28 10.37 -26.05 4.17
CA ASP A 28 11.35 -27.13 4.36
C ASP A 28 12.14 -26.94 5.67
N THR A 29 12.54 -25.69 5.97
CA THR A 29 13.26 -25.36 7.21
C THR A 29 12.36 -25.53 8.44
N LEU A 30 11.09 -25.14 8.34
CA LEU A 30 10.08 -25.39 9.38
C LEU A 30 9.89 -26.88 9.61
N GLU A 31 9.70 -27.68 8.56
CA GLU A 31 9.50 -29.13 8.66
C GLU A 31 10.72 -29.87 9.20
N SER A 32 11.93 -29.40 8.88
CA SER A 32 13.19 -29.94 9.40
C SER A 32 13.39 -29.74 10.92
N ILE A 33 12.59 -28.90 11.58
CA ILE A 33 12.63 -28.72 13.03
C ILE A 33 11.75 -29.79 13.69
N GLU A 34 12.43 -30.83 14.19
CA GLU A 34 11.88 -31.89 15.05
C GLU A 34 11.83 -31.44 16.52
N ASP A 35 11.00 -30.44 16.82
CA ASP A 35 10.67 -30.02 18.19
C ASP A 35 9.23 -30.45 18.54
N GLU A 36 8.91 -30.51 19.85
CA GLU A 36 7.51 -30.59 20.29
C GLU A 36 6.69 -29.43 19.70
N LEU A 37 5.45 -29.71 19.27
CA LEU A 37 4.61 -28.74 18.57
C LEU A 37 4.45 -27.42 19.34
N GLU A 38 4.41 -27.47 20.68
CA GLU A 38 4.30 -26.30 21.54
C GLU A 38 5.57 -25.42 21.46
N THR A 39 6.76 -26.00 21.60
CA THR A 39 8.05 -25.31 21.49
C THR A 39 8.27 -24.73 20.08
N LYS A 40 7.87 -25.48 19.05
CA LYS A 40 7.92 -25.01 17.66
C LYS A 40 6.99 -23.83 17.42
N ALA A 41 5.76 -23.89 17.93
CA ALA A 41 4.80 -22.81 17.82
C ALA A 41 5.26 -21.55 18.55
N GLU A 42 5.85 -21.69 19.75
CA GLU A 42 6.39 -20.57 20.53
C GLU A 42 7.53 -19.86 19.78
N ASN A 43 8.50 -20.61 19.27
CA ASN A 43 9.64 -20.03 18.54
C ASN A 43 9.23 -19.40 17.20
N VAL A 44 8.29 -20.01 16.47
CA VAL A 44 7.72 -19.41 15.25
C VAL A 44 6.94 -18.14 15.58
N ALA A 45 6.23 -18.09 16.72
CA ALA A 45 5.55 -16.87 17.16
C ALA A 45 6.53 -15.74 17.48
N PHE A 46 7.72 -16.05 18.05
CA PHE A 46 8.78 -15.05 18.22
C PHE A 46 9.28 -14.50 16.88
N VAL A 47 9.53 -15.36 15.89
CA VAL A 47 9.95 -14.93 14.54
C VAL A 47 8.88 -14.05 13.88
N ILE A 48 7.60 -14.41 14.01
CA ILE A 48 6.49 -13.59 13.47
C ILE A 48 6.43 -12.23 14.16
N LYS A 49 6.52 -12.17 15.50
CA LYS A 49 6.51 -10.89 16.25
C LYS A 49 7.71 -10.01 15.89
N GLU A 50 8.87 -10.58 15.63
CA GLU A 50 10.05 -9.83 15.17
C GLU A 50 9.78 -9.19 13.80
N LEU A 51 9.26 -9.96 12.84
CA LEU A 51 8.91 -9.46 11.50
C LEU A 51 7.81 -8.39 11.54
N GLU A 52 6.79 -8.57 12.39
CA GLU A 52 5.77 -7.55 12.64
C GLU A 52 6.38 -6.27 13.21
N GLY A 53 7.33 -6.38 14.15
CA GLY A 53 8.08 -5.26 14.70
C GLY A 53 8.90 -4.52 13.65
N GLN A 54 9.64 -5.25 12.80
CA GLN A 54 10.37 -4.69 11.67
C GLN A 54 9.44 -3.96 10.69
N SER A 55 8.28 -4.56 10.37
CA SER A 55 7.28 -3.95 9.49
C SER A 55 6.77 -2.61 10.05
N LEU A 56 6.52 -2.52 11.36
CA LEU A 56 6.09 -1.27 11.99
C LEU A 56 7.17 -0.18 11.92
N ILE A 57 8.44 -0.55 12.11
CA ILE A 57 9.57 0.38 11.97
C ILE A 57 9.66 0.91 10.53
N LEU A 58 9.54 0.01 9.54
CA LEU A 58 9.54 0.38 8.12
C LEU A 58 8.36 1.31 7.79
N ASP A 59 7.16 1.04 8.29
CA ASP A 59 5.99 1.89 8.07
C ASP A 59 6.18 3.32 8.61
N VAL A 60 6.80 3.46 9.78
CA VAL A 60 7.13 4.77 10.35
C VAL A 60 8.14 5.51 9.46
N GLU A 61 9.15 4.80 8.97
CA GLU A 61 10.18 5.39 8.12
C GLU A 61 9.63 5.77 6.74
N ILE A 62 8.78 4.94 6.13
CA ILE A 62 8.08 5.24 4.88
C ILE A 62 7.23 6.50 5.04
N LYS A 63 6.47 6.62 6.12
CA LYS A 63 5.66 7.83 6.40
C LYS A 63 6.55 9.07 6.49
N ARG A 64 7.65 9.01 7.25
CA ARG A 64 8.61 10.11 7.40
C ARG A 64 9.23 10.53 6.05
N LEU A 65 9.63 9.56 5.24
CA LEU A 65 10.21 9.81 3.91
C LEU A 65 9.17 10.38 2.94
N SER A 66 7.94 9.88 2.96
CA SER A 66 6.84 10.38 2.14
C SER A 66 6.47 11.82 2.51
N GLU A 67 6.41 12.16 3.80
CA GLU A 67 6.19 13.54 4.26
C GLU A 67 7.30 14.49 3.79
N ARG A 68 8.56 14.04 3.87
CA ARG A 68 9.71 14.79 3.35
C ARG A 68 9.63 14.99 1.84
N GLU A 69 9.30 13.95 1.10
CA GLU A 69 9.09 14.02 -0.36
C GLU A 69 7.98 15.02 -0.71
N ASN A 70 6.84 14.93 -0.03
CA ASN A 70 5.72 15.84 -0.20
C ASN A 70 6.11 17.29 0.07
N THR A 71 6.92 17.54 1.11
CA THR A 71 7.44 18.88 1.41
C THR A 71 8.31 19.42 0.29
N ILE A 72 9.22 18.61 -0.24
CA ILE A 72 10.08 18.99 -1.38
C ILE A 72 9.24 19.27 -2.62
N ASN A 73 8.29 18.39 -2.94
CA ASN A 73 7.37 18.55 -4.07
C ASN A 73 6.55 19.84 -3.96
N ASN A 74 6.07 20.18 -2.76
CA ASN A 74 5.36 21.42 -2.50
C ASN A 74 6.26 22.65 -2.67
N ASN A 75 7.50 22.59 -2.21
CA ASN A 75 8.47 23.67 -2.42
C ASN A 75 8.79 23.87 -3.90
N VAL A 76 8.97 22.78 -4.67
CA VAL A 76 9.15 22.85 -6.13
C VAL A 76 7.94 23.51 -6.80
N LYS A 77 6.71 23.14 -6.42
CA LYS A 77 5.49 23.78 -6.92
C LYS A 77 5.45 25.27 -6.61
N ARG A 78 5.76 25.66 -5.36
CA ARG A 78 5.82 27.08 -4.94
C ARG A 78 6.85 27.87 -5.74
N LEU A 79 8.04 27.31 -5.97
CA LEU A 79 9.09 27.96 -6.76
C LEU A 79 8.69 28.11 -8.23
N LYS A 80 8.08 27.08 -8.83
CA LYS A 80 7.55 27.16 -10.20
C LYS A 80 6.46 28.23 -10.31
N GLN A 81 5.54 28.30 -9.34
CA GLN A 81 4.50 29.31 -9.31
C GLN A 81 5.08 30.73 -9.17
N SER A 82 6.00 30.93 -8.22
CA SER A 82 6.67 32.22 -8.03
C SER A 82 7.41 32.69 -9.29
N LEU A 83 8.11 31.77 -9.97
CA LEU A 83 8.78 32.07 -11.24
C LEU A 83 7.78 32.41 -12.35
N HIS A 84 6.68 31.67 -12.44
CA HIS A 84 5.59 31.96 -13.37
C HIS A 84 5.00 33.34 -13.14
N ASP A 85 4.69 33.69 -11.89
CA ASP A 85 4.12 34.99 -11.52
C ASP A 85 5.10 36.12 -11.79
N ALA A 86 6.39 35.93 -11.52
CA ALA A 86 7.44 36.89 -11.86
C ALA A 86 7.57 37.10 -13.38
N MET A 87 7.46 36.03 -14.18
CA MET A 87 7.45 36.10 -15.65
C MET A 87 6.22 36.86 -16.18
N LEU A 88 5.05 36.68 -15.56
CA LEU A 88 3.83 37.43 -15.88
C LEU A 88 3.98 38.92 -15.56
N VAL A 89 4.46 39.27 -14.37
CA VAL A 89 4.70 40.68 -13.96
C VAL A 89 5.70 41.36 -14.91
N ALA A 90 6.74 40.63 -15.32
CA ALA A 90 7.73 41.11 -16.28
C ALA A 90 7.24 41.14 -17.75
N ASN A 91 5.99 40.71 -18.03
CA ASN A 91 5.44 40.54 -19.37
C ASN A 91 6.32 39.71 -20.32
N LYS A 92 7.07 38.74 -19.79
CA LYS A 92 7.95 37.85 -20.57
C LYS A 92 7.36 36.45 -20.64
N GLN A 93 6.78 36.10 -21.79
CA GLN A 93 6.25 34.75 -22.02
C GLN A 93 7.37 33.70 -22.15
N LYS A 94 8.55 34.09 -22.63
CA LYS A 94 9.69 33.19 -22.85
C LYS A 94 10.98 33.81 -22.35
N ILE A 95 11.74 33.04 -21.58
CA ILE A 95 13.09 33.38 -21.12
C ILE A 95 14.04 32.30 -21.61
N LYS A 96 15.03 32.69 -22.42
CA LYS A 96 16.13 31.82 -22.81
C LYS A 96 17.38 32.25 -22.04
N THR A 97 17.91 31.34 -21.23
CA THR A 97 19.22 31.48 -20.59
C THR A 97 20.24 30.62 -21.32
N ASN A 98 21.51 30.69 -20.90
CA ASN A 98 22.57 29.89 -21.50
C ASN A 98 22.38 28.37 -21.28
N LEU A 99 21.62 27.99 -20.23
CA LEU A 99 21.44 26.59 -19.83
C LEU A 99 19.99 26.10 -19.98
N PHE A 100 19.00 26.99 -19.90
CA PHE A 100 17.58 26.61 -19.86
C PHE A 100 16.72 27.53 -20.73
N THR A 101 15.64 26.98 -21.28
CA THR A 101 14.58 27.77 -21.93
C THR A 101 13.29 27.58 -21.15
N LEU A 102 12.78 28.66 -20.58
CA LEU A 102 11.52 28.74 -19.85
C LEU A 102 10.48 29.38 -20.74
N ASP A 103 9.30 28.78 -20.81
CA ASP A 103 8.22 29.18 -21.73
C ASP A 103 6.88 28.98 -21.04
N ILE A 104 6.09 30.04 -20.92
CA ILE A 104 4.72 29.95 -20.39
C ILE A 104 3.83 29.45 -21.52
N ARG A 105 3.31 28.23 -21.36
CA ARG A 105 2.40 27.62 -22.33
C ARG A 105 0.99 27.58 -21.77
N LYS A 106 0.01 27.73 -22.67
CA LYS A 106 -1.39 27.51 -22.33
C LYS A 106 -1.60 26.02 -22.11
N ASN A 107 -2.15 25.66 -20.96
CA ASN A 107 -2.62 24.31 -20.71
C ASN A 107 -3.78 23.98 -21.66
N PRO A 108 -4.00 22.70 -21.99
CA PRO A 108 -5.19 22.28 -22.73
C PRO A 108 -6.46 22.73 -21.99
N HIS A 109 -7.52 23.00 -22.75
CA HIS A 109 -8.80 23.43 -22.19
C HIS A 109 -9.32 22.38 -21.19
N SER A 110 -9.54 22.81 -19.94
CA SER A 110 -10.26 22.03 -18.94
C SER A 110 -11.72 22.48 -18.91
N VAL A 111 -12.64 21.52 -18.83
CA VAL A 111 -14.07 21.83 -18.65
C VAL A 111 -14.31 22.15 -17.19
N LEU A 112 -14.73 23.38 -16.90
CA LEU A 112 -15.27 23.75 -15.60
C LEU A 112 -16.77 23.45 -15.61
N VAL A 113 -17.20 22.55 -14.73
CA VAL A 113 -18.63 22.25 -14.56
C VAL A 113 -19.17 23.11 -13.42
N GLU A 114 -19.95 24.12 -13.76
CA GLU A 114 -20.58 25.01 -12.77
C GLU A 114 -21.86 24.41 -12.16
N ASP A 115 -22.60 23.63 -12.95
CA ASP A 115 -23.83 22.98 -12.52
C ASP A 115 -24.04 21.65 -13.25
N GLU A 116 -23.71 20.55 -12.58
CA GLU A 116 -23.87 19.19 -13.11
C GLU A 116 -25.32 18.85 -13.48
N ARG A 117 -26.31 19.49 -12.84
CA ARG A 117 -27.75 19.20 -13.08
C ARG A 117 -28.23 19.72 -14.43
N LYS A 118 -27.52 20.68 -15.02
CA LYS A 118 -27.80 21.19 -16.37
C LYS A 118 -27.09 20.36 -17.45
N LEU A 119 -26.18 19.47 -17.07
CA LEU A 119 -25.38 18.64 -17.97
C LEU A 119 -25.98 17.24 -18.17
N ILE A 120 -27.32 17.12 -18.18
CA ILE A 120 -28.06 15.86 -18.30
C ILE A 120 -27.57 15.02 -19.50
N ASN A 121 -27.24 15.67 -20.62
CA ASN A 121 -26.74 15.01 -21.84
C ASN A 121 -25.30 14.47 -21.71
N TYR A 122 -24.55 14.83 -20.68
CA TYR A 122 -23.17 14.41 -20.42
C TYR A 122 -23.05 13.50 -19.19
N LEU A 123 -24.15 13.26 -18.47
CA LEU A 123 -24.19 12.31 -17.36
C LEU A 123 -24.25 10.88 -17.91
N VAL A 124 -23.30 10.05 -17.49
CA VAL A 124 -23.30 8.62 -17.82
C VAL A 124 -23.97 7.86 -16.68
N GLU A 125 -25.02 7.09 -16.99
CA GLU A 125 -25.64 6.19 -16.02
C GLU A 125 -24.65 5.09 -15.61
N GLN A 126 -24.35 4.99 -14.30
CA GLN A 126 -23.50 3.92 -13.80
C GLN A 126 -24.28 2.60 -13.70
N PRO A 127 -23.68 1.45 -14.08
CA PRO A 127 -24.31 0.15 -13.91
C PRO A 127 -24.59 -0.11 -12.43
N LYS A 128 -25.70 -0.82 -12.14
CA LYS A 128 -26.10 -1.21 -10.78
C LYS A 128 -24.94 -1.97 -10.11
N LYS A 129 -24.27 -1.34 -9.15
CA LYS A 129 -23.21 -1.99 -8.36
C LYS A 129 -23.84 -3.05 -7.45
N LEU A 130 -23.28 -4.25 -7.49
CA LEU A 130 -23.66 -5.34 -6.61
C LEU A 130 -23.33 -4.97 -5.15
N ASP A 131 -24.35 -4.86 -4.30
CA ASP A 131 -24.16 -4.65 -2.87
C ASP A 131 -23.84 -5.98 -2.19
N LYS A 132 -22.55 -6.33 -2.17
CA LYS A 132 -22.05 -7.55 -1.53
C LYS A 132 -22.32 -7.59 -0.03
N ALA A 133 -22.54 -6.45 0.64
CA ALA A 133 -22.82 -6.41 2.07
C ALA A 133 -24.24 -6.89 2.35
N LYS A 134 -25.23 -6.36 1.63
CA LYS A 134 -26.61 -6.88 1.69
C LYS A 134 -26.69 -8.34 1.28
N LEU A 135 -25.97 -8.72 0.22
CA LEU A 135 -25.90 -10.10 -0.24
C LEU A 135 -25.33 -11.04 0.83
N LYS A 136 -24.28 -10.61 1.54
CA LYS A 136 -23.71 -11.36 2.67
C LYS A 136 -24.68 -11.48 3.84
N ASP A 137 -25.43 -10.42 4.15
CA ASP A 137 -26.41 -10.42 5.24
C ASP A 137 -27.63 -11.29 4.92
N ASP A 138 -28.10 -11.28 3.67
CA ASP A 138 -29.22 -12.09 3.19
C ASP A 138 -28.84 -13.58 3.16
N LEU A 139 -27.64 -13.91 2.67
CA LEU A 139 -27.10 -15.28 2.72
C LEU A 139 -26.90 -15.78 4.16
N LYS A 140 -26.47 -14.91 5.09
CA LYS A 140 -26.37 -15.26 6.53
C LYS A 140 -27.72 -15.51 7.19
N LYS A 141 -28.78 -14.85 6.71
CA LYS A 141 -30.16 -15.04 7.21
C LYS A 141 -30.85 -16.27 6.62
N GLY A 142 -30.15 -17.03 5.76
CA GLY A 142 -30.69 -18.23 5.11
C GLY A 142 -31.57 -17.94 3.90
N ILE A 143 -31.51 -16.73 3.33
CA ILE A 143 -32.18 -16.39 2.07
C ILE A 143 -31.31 -16.96 0.94
N ASP A 144 -31.87 -17.87 0.16
CA ASP A 144 -31.17 -18.44 -0.99
C ASP A 144 -31.11 -17.40 -2.12
N VAL A 145 -29.89 -16.96 -2.47
CA VAL A 145 -29.65 -15.98 -3.52
C VAL A 145 -28.97 -16.70 -4.69
N PRO A 146 -29.68 -16.96 -5.80
CA PRO A 146 -29.10 -17.61 -6.97
C PRO A 146 -27.87 -16.84 -7.48
N GLY A 147 -26.70 -17.50 -7.43
CA GLY A 147 -25.43 -16.93 -7.88
C GLY A 147 -24.45 -16.48 -6.79
N ALA A 148 -24.73 -16.71 -5.50
CA ALA A 148 -23.80 -16.41 -4.42
C ALA A 148 -23.74 -17.51 -3.35
N VAL A 149 -22.53 -17.86 -2.91
CA VAL A 149 -22.27 -18.90 -1.89
C VAL A 149 -21.43 -18.29 -0.77
N LEU A 150 -21.75 -18.64 0.48
CA LEU A 150 -21.00 -18.20 1.65
C LEU A 150 -19.79 -19.12 1.87
N VAL A 151 -18.58 -18.59 1.74
CA VAL A 151 -17.31 -19.31 1.97
C VAL A 151 -16.65 -18.79 3.24
N GLN A 152 -16.23 -19.69 4.12
CA GLN A 152 -15.49 -19.37 5.35
C GLN A 152 -14.09 -19.99 5.28
N THR A 153 -13.07 -19.19 5.59
CA THR A 153 -11.66 -19.60 5.64
C THR A 153 -11.11 -19.39 7.05
N GLU A 154 -10.21 -20.25 7.50
CA GLU A 154 -9.55 -20.16 8.80
C GLU A 154 -8.25 -19.35 8.70
N ARG A 155 -7.91 -18.59 9.75
CA ARG A 155 -6.65 -17.84 9.86
C ARG A 155 -6.01 -18.10 11.23
N LEU A 156 -4.69 -18.22 11.27
CA LEU A 156 -3.93 -18.25 12.53
C LEU A 156 -4.01 -16.86 13.20
N GLN A 157 -4.21 -16.82 14.51
CA GLN A 157 -4.22 -15.60 15.29
C GLN A 157 -3.26 -15.73 16.48
N ILE A 158 -2.24 -14.88 16.53
CA ILE A 158 -1.31 -14.74 17.65
C ILE A 158 -1.81 -13.57 18.50
N LYS A 159 -1.90 -13.75 19.83
CA LYS A 159 -2.31 -12.70 20.78
C LYS A 159 -1.11 -12.11 21.54
#